data_AF-A0A1R4JZN5-F1
#
_entry.id   AF-A0A1R4JZN5-F1
#
_cell.length_a   1.000
_cell.length_b   1.000
_cell.length_c   1.000
_cell.angle_alpha   90.00
_cell.angle_beta   90.00
_cell.angle_gamma   90.00
#
_symmetry.space_group_name_H-M   'P 1'
#
loop_
_entity.id
_entity.type
_entity.pdbx_description
1 polymer ?
#
loop_
_entity_poly.entity_id
_entity_poly.type
_entity_poly.pdbx_seq_one_letter_code
_entity_poly.pdbx_strand_id
1 'polypeptide(L)' 'MAKEKDVRPIIKLKSTAGTGFTYVTRKNRRNTPDRITLKKYDPVVRKHVDFREER' A
#
# COMPACT_ATOMS: atom_id res chain seq x y z
N MET A 1 8.27 27.45 3.64
CA MET A 1 8.39 26.63 2.42
C MET A 1 7.44 25.46 2.52
N ALA A 2 6.41 25.39 1.68
CA ALA A 2 5.55 24.22 1.61
C ALA A 2 6.38 23.04 1.11
N LYS A 3 6.55 22.00 1.93
CA LYS A 3 7.25 20.77 1.55
C LYS A 3 6.58 20.24 0.28
N GLU A 4 7.30 20.27 -0.84
CA GLU A 4 6.79 19.82 -2.13
C GLU A 4 6.24 18.41 -1.93
N LYS A 5 4.94 18.23 -2.16
CA LYS A 5 4.31 16.93 -1.96
C LYS A 5 4.85 16.02 -3.05
N ASP A 6 5.77 15.13 -2.69
CA ASP A 6 6.38 14.15 -3.60
C ASP A 6 5.29 13.55 -4.50
N VAL A 7 5.52 13.62 -5.81
CA VAL A 7 4.60 13.08 -6.82
C VAL A 7 4.50 11.56 -6.69
N ARG A 8 5.57 10.91 -6.21
CA ARG A 8 5.66 9.46 -6.01
C ARG A 8 5.90 9.09 -4.54
N PRO A 9 4.94 9.36 -3.63
CA PRO A 9 5.11 9.04 -2.23
C PRO A 9 5.28 7.53 -2.01
N ILE A 10 6.04 7.20 -0.97
CA ILE A 10 6.08 5.86 -0.40
C ILE A 10 4.76 5.62 0.35
N ILE A 11 4.10 4.53 0.03
CA ILE A 11 2.86 4.06 0.66
C ILE A 11 3.06 2.70 1.29
N LYS A 12 2.29 2.42 2.33
CA LYS A 12 2.23 1.10 2.96
C LYS A 12 0.96 0.40 2.52
N LEU A 13 1.07 -0.88 2.21
CA LEU A 13 -0.04 -1.75 1.88
C LEU A 13 -0.15 -2.77 2.99
N LYS A 14 -1.28 -2.79 3.70
CA LYS A 14 -1.52 -3.68 4.83
C LYS A 14 -2.43 -4.84 4.44
N SER A 15 -2.07 -6.03 4.90
CA SER A 15 -2.86 -7.24 4.68
C SER A 15 -4.26 -7.09 5.30
N THR A 16 -5.29 -7.42 4.52
CA THR A 16 -6.66 -7.50 5.04
C THR A 16 -6.91 -8.75 5.88
N ALA A 17 -5.97 -9.70 5.90
CA ALA A 17 -6.07 -10.91 6.74
C ALA A 17 -5.79 -10.67 8.23
N GLY A 18 -5.55 -9.42 8.65
CA GLY A 18 -5.35 -9.08 10.07
C GLY A 18 -4.00 -9.52 10.65
N THR A 19 -3.08 -9.98 9.81
CA THR A 19 -1.75 -10.49 10.20
C THR A 19 -0.77 -9.39 10.61
N GLY A 20 -1.09 -8.13 10.31
CA GLY A 20 -0.19 -7.00 10.50
C GLY A 20 0.94 -6.92 9.46
N PHE A 21 0.99 -7.84 8.49
CA PHE A 21 2.01 -7.81 7.45
C PHE A 21 1.79 -6.63 6.49
N THR A 22 2.85 -5.88 6.20
CA THR A 22 2.79 -4.71 5.33
C THR A 22 3.86 -4.74 4.23
N TYR A 23 3.45 -4.43 3.00
CA TYR A 23 4.37 -4.09 1.93
C TYR A 23 4.59 -2.59 1.87
N VAL A 24 5.76 -2.18 1.37
CA VAL A 24 6.08 -0.79 1.10
C VAL A 24 6.30 -0.64 -0.40
N THR A 25 5.66 0.35 -1.01
CA THR A 25 5.85 0.64 -2.43
C THR A 25 5.74 2.12 -2.69
N ARG A 26 6.15 2.58 -3.87
CA ARG A 26 5.89 3.96 -4.32
C ARG A 26 4.70 3.93 -5.27
N LYS A 27 3.77 4.88 -5.12
CA LYS A 27 2.70 5.08 -6.12
C LYS A 27 2.76 6.49 -6.66
N ASN A 28 2.34 6.69 -7.91
CA ASN A 28 2.20 8.04 -8.46
C ASN A 28 0.83 8.61 -8.05
N ARG A 29 0.81 9.61 -7.17
CA ARG A 29 -0.45 10.17 -6.66
C ARG A 29 -1.23 10.98 -7.70
N ARG A 30 -0.59 11.41 -8.80
CA ARG A 30 -1.29 12.10 -9.91
C ARG A 30 -2.14 11.13 -10.73
N ASN A 31 -1.60 9.94 -11.02
CA ASN A 31 -2.29 8.94 -11.84
C ASN A 31 -3.25 8.09 -11.02
N THR A 32 -2.90 7.80 -9.77
CA THR A 32 -3.71 7.00 -8.83
C THR A 32 -3.94 7.81 -7.55
N PRO A 33 -4.92 8.74 -7.56
CA PRO A 33 -5.22 9.57 -6.39
C PRO A 33 -5.86 8.77 -5.25
N ASP A 34 -6.67 7.76 -5.59
CA ASP A 34 -7.39 6.93 -4.63
C ASP A 34 -6.49 5.89 -3.92
N ARG A 35 -7.04 5.29 -2.86
CA ARG A 35 -6.38 4.19 -2.14
C ARG A 35 -6.35 2.94 -3.00
N ILE A 36 -5.16 2.37 -3.19
CA ILE A 36 -5.03 1.15 -3.99
C ILE A 36 -5.33 -0.09 -3.14
N THR A 37 -5.94 -1.09 -3.78
CA THR A 37 -6.07 -2.44 -3.25
C THR A 37 -5.38 -3.38 -4.22
N LEU A 38 -4.45 -4.19 -3.74
CA LEU A 38 -3.69 -5.14 -4.55
C LEU A 38 -3.74 -6.52 -3.92
N LYS A 39 -3.99 -7.55 -4.73
CA LYS A 39 -3.89 -8.93 -4.28
C LYS A 39 -2.42 -9.35 -4.24
N LYS A 40 -1.90 -9.67 -3.05
CA LYS A 40 -0.51 -10.06 -2.82
C LYS A 40 -0.44 -11.26 -1.86
N TYR A 41 0.66 -11.98 -1.93
CA TYR A 41 0.93 -13.08 -1.01
C TYR A 41 1.14 -12.53 0.40
N ASP A 42 0.47 -13.09 1.38
CA ASP A 42 0.76 -12.86 2.79
C ASP A 42 1.51 -14.08 3.35
N PRO A 43 2.76 -13.92 3.82
CA PRO A 43 3.57 -15.03 4.30
C PRO A 43 3.06 -15.62 5.63
N VAL A 44 2.25 -14.90 6.39
CA VAL A 44 1.71 -15.35 7.68
C VAL A 44 0.56 -16.33 7.47
N VAL A 45 -0.40 -16.00 6.59
CA VAL A 45 -1.52 -16.90 6.24
C VAL A 45 -1.21 -17.81 5.05
N ARG A 46 -0.05 -17.62 4.42
CA ARG A 46 0.46 -18.38 3.27
C ARG A 46 -0.49 -18.40 2.06
N LYS A 47 -1.21 -17.30 1.85
CA LYS A 47 -2.22 -17.18 0.79
C LYS A 47 -2.16 -15.80 0.15
N HIS A 48 -2.66 -15.70 -1.08
CA HIS A 48 -2.86 -14.41 -1.73
C HIS A 48 -4.14 -13.76 -1.21
N VAL A 49 -3.97 -12.64 -0.53
CA VAL A 49 -5.06 -11.85 0.07
C VAL A 49 -5.00 -10.43 -0.45
N ASP A 50 -6.06 -9.68 -0.21
CA ASP A 50 -6.09 -8.27 -0.58
C ASP A 50 -5.25 -7.46 0.41
N PHE A 51 -4.41 -6.59 -0.13
CA PHE A 51 -3.66 -5.61 0.61
C PHE A 51 -4.19 -4.21 0.29
N ARG A 52 -4.52 -3.44 1.33
CA ARG A 52 -5.07 -2.09 1.18
C ARG A 52 -4.05 -1.05 1.60
N GLU A 53 -4.05 0.08 0.90
CA GLU A 53 -3.23 1.22 1.28
C GLU A 53 -3.61 1.77 2.66
N GLU A 54 -2.63 1.75 3.56
CA GLU A 54 -2.67 2.38 4.87
C GLU A 54 -1.80 3.64 4.81
N ARG A 55 -2.40 4.78 5.15
CA ARG A 55 -1.79 6.11 5.06
C ARG A 55 -1.66 6.72 6.45
#